data_AF-A0A396YVT5-F1
#
_entry.id   AF-A0A396YVT5-F1
#
_cell.length_a   1.000
_cell.length_b   1.000
_cell.length_c   1.000
_cell.angle_alpha   90.00
_cell.angle_beta   90.00
_cell.angle_gamma   90.00
#
_symmetry.space_group_name_H-M   'P 1'
#
loop_
_entity.id
_entity.type
_entity.pdbx_description
1 polymer ?
#
loop_
_entity_poly.entity_id
_entity_poly.type
_entity_poly.pdbx_seq_one_letter_code
_entity_poly.pdbx_strand_id
1 'polypeptide(L)'
;MKSLQERLTFPAVIALISVILIALIWFVFFSGGVGSKNGSADSETEFTLQRSESGEWILNQAVVDTSRRIFDENGKWLSFDELMQYAATGEVNLVSELWALRRQCPENTGFEQCNEIIRAFIADHYSGKDADYLMKLFSGYLRYETTMREFELPDKLSRAEKYELVKKKRREIFSDNDAKLIFGLEEAEETYRDSLSGFLKETESLNGDKRLERYEEYRKNVYGQYYNTVKTREPKYNTYETEMFLRDKELERMNLSDRNGKTRAIREKYFGKDGADRMDAVYKEIEEREKKEKQTHSEESDWLQKNSNVKGEAREKALMEIRIKNLGKEEAEEYSRRLKYEEEIKKNQN
;
A
#
# COMPACT_ATOMS: atom_id res chain seq x y z
N MET A 1 -3.16 4.18 34.33
CA MET A 1 -2.18 3.78 33.29
C MET A 1 -2.97 3.49 32.03
N LYS A 2 -2.66 4.19 30.93
CA LYS A 2 -3.33 4.00 29.63
C LYS A 2 -3.22 2.54 29.17
N SER A 3 -4.29 1.98 28.61
CA SER A 3 -4.33 0.57 28.19
C SER A 3 -3.34 0.32 27.05
N LEU A 4 -2.87 -0.92 26.87
CA LEU A 4 -1.98 -1.28 25.77
C LEU A 4 -2.62 -1.00 24.39
N GLN A 5 -3.95 -1.02 24.33
CA GLN A 5 -4.78 -0.63 23.20
C GLN A 5 -4.70 0.88 22.88
N GLU A 6 -4.42 1.74 23.88
CA GLU A 6 -4.12 3.16 23.68
C GLU A 6 -2.65 3.44 23.33
N ARG A 7 -1.75 2.45 23.46
CA ARG A 7 -0.32 2.59 23.10
C ARG A 7 -0.01 2.12 21.69
N LEU A 8 -0.80 1.19 21.16
CA LEU A 8 -0.81 0.84 19.74
C LEU A 8 -1.82 1.73 19.01
N THR A 9 -1.52 3.02 18.95
CA THR A 9 -2.24 3.92 18.06
C THR A 9 -2.00 3.44 16.63
N PHE A 10 -3.08 3.17 15.89
CA PHE A 10 -3.13 2.93 14.45
C PHE A 10 -2.11 3.75 13.62
N PRO A 11 -1.80 5.03 13.93
CA PRO A 11 -0.70 5.77 13.27
C PRO A 11 0.71 5.22 13.51
N ALA A 12 1.02 4.58 14.63
CA ALA A 12 2.36 4.04 14.92
C ALA A 12 2.67 2.78 14.11
N VAL A 13 1.69 1.89 13.93
CA VAL A 13 1.83 0.68 13.09
C VAL A 13 1.85 1.05 11.61
N ILE A 14 1.04 2.01 11.19
CA ILE A 14 1.08 2.56 9.82
C ILE A 14 2.40 3.31 9.59
N ALA A 15 2.92 4.06 10.56
CA ALA A 15 4.22 4.71 10.44
C ALA A 15 5.37 3.69 10.33
N LEU A 16 5.33 2.59 11.08
CA LEU A 16 6.35 1.53 11.01
C LEU A 16 6.31 0.77 9.68
N ILE A 17 5.12 0.43 9.20
CA ILE A 17 4.91 -0.18 7.88
C ILE A 17 5.31 0.79 6.76
N SER A 18 5.00 2.09 6.91
CA SER A 18 5.39 3.13 5.94
C SER A 18 6.91 3.34 5.92
N VAL A 19 7.57 3.33 7.07
CA VAL A 19 9.04 3.46 7.15
C VAL A 19 9.72 2.22 6.57
N ILE A 20 9.18 1.02 6.78
CA ILE A 20 9.71 -0.22 6.17
C ILE A 20 9.50 -0.20 4.65
N LEU A 21 8.32 0.21 4.16
CA LEU A 21 8.06 0.35 2.73
C LEU A 21 8.91 1.45 2.09
N ILE A 22 9.10 2.59 2.75
CA ILE A 22 9.99 3.66 2.27
C ILE A 22 11.45 3.19 2.28
N ALA A 23 11.90 2.46 3.29
CA ALA A 23 13.25 1.90 3.33
C ALA A 23 13.48 0.82 2.26
N LEU A 24 12.46 0.00 1.96
CA LEU A 24 12.52 -0.99 0.87
C LEU A 24 12.49 -0.34 -0.50
N ILE A 25 11.67 0.70 -0.70
CA ILE A 25 11.67 1.51 -1.93
C ILE A 25 13.01 2.23 -2.07
N TRP A 26 13.55 2.83 -1.00
CA TRP A 26 14.85 3.49 -1.04
C TRP A 26 15.99 2.51 -1.31
N PHE A 27 15.96 1.30 -0.75
CA PHE A 27 16.94 0.25 -1.04
C PHE A 27 16.84 -0.20 -2.51
N VAL A 28 15.63 -0.45 -3.04
CA VAL A 28 15.46 -0.84 -4.45
C VAL A 28 15.83 0.28 -5.43
N PHE A 29 15.62 1.56 -5.07
CA PHE A 29 15.96 2.70 -5.93
C PHE A 29 17.41 3.19 -5.79
N PHE A 30 18.06 3.06 -4.63
CA PHE A 30 19.42 3.57 -4.37
C PHE A 30 20.49 2.49 -4.20
N SER A 31 20.16 1.22 -3.97
CA SER A 31 21.13 0.12 -3.93
C SER A 31 21.40 -0.53 -5.29
N GLY A 32 21.06 0.17 -6.38
CA GLY A 32 21.55 -0.12 -7.72
C GLY A 32 23.05 0.16 -7.81
N GLY A 33 23.85 -0.78 -7.31
CA GLY A 33 25.23 -1.07 -7.69
C GLY A 33 26.18 0.12 -7.86
N VAL A 34 27.11 0.27 -6.92
CA VAL A 34 28.43 0.82 -7.21
C VAL A 34 29.12 -0.11 -8.21
N GLY A 35 28.87 0.14 -9.50
CA GLY A 35 29.43 -0.58 -10.63
C GLY A 35 30.83 -0.08 -10.94
N SER A 36 31.78 -1.01 -10.80
CA SER A 36 33.18 -0.92 -11.18
C SER A 36 33.41 -0.20 -12.52
N LYS A 37 34.35 0.76 -12.52
CA LYS A 37 35.02 1.23 -13.74
C LYS A 37 35.78 0.05 -14.36
N ASN A 38 35.38 -0.41 -15.54
CA ASN A 38 36.24 -0.76 -16.68
C ASN A 38 35.45 -1.58 -17.73
N GLY A 39 35.49 -1.12 -18.98
CA GLY A 39 35.08 -1.90 -20.14
C GLY A 39 34.37 -1.08 -21.22
N SER A 40 35.13 -0.34 -22.03
CA SER A 40 34.65 0.20 -23.30
C SER A 40 34.64 -0.91 -24.37
N ALA A 41 33.56 -1.00 -25.16
CA ALA A 41 33.55 -1.00 -26.64
C ALA A 41 32.34 -1.78 -27.22
N ASP A 42 31.68 -1.11 -28.17
CA ASP A 42 30.87 -1.62 -29.28
C ASP A 42 29.53 -2.36 -29.01
N SER A 43 28.44 -1.60 -29.09
CA SER A 43 27.54 -1.66 -30.26
C SER A 43 26.56 -0.49 -30.23
N GLU A 44 26.90 0.56 -30.96
CA GLU A 44 25.91 1.48 -31.52
C GLU A 44 25.09 0.71 -32.57
N THR A 45 24.09 -0.06 -32.12
CA THR A 45 22.89 -0.26 -32.94
C THR A 45 21.89 0.78 -32.49
N GLU A 46 21.97 1.95 -33.12
CA GLU A 46 20.95 2.99 -33.09
C GLU A 46 19.66 2.41 -33.69
N PHE A 47 18.83 1.78 -32.85
CA PHE A 47 17.50 1.31 -33.22
C PHE A 47 16.54 2.50 -33.24
N THR A 48 16.56 3.26 -34.33
CA THR A 48 15.60 4.33 -34.58
C THR A 48 14.36 3.75 -35.27
N LEU A 49 13.21 3.83 -34.61
CA LEU A 49 11.91 3.62 -35.26
C LEU A 49 11.74 4.67 -36.35
N GLN A 50 11.75 4.23 -37.61
CA GLN A 50 11.53 5.10 -38.76
C GLN A 50 10.06 5.06 -39.15
N ARG A 51 9.55 6.13 -39.75
CA ARG A 51 8.20 6.17 -40.31
C ARG A 51 8.30 6.02 -41.82
N SER A 52 7.50 5.14 -42.39
CA SER A 52 7.37 4.99 -43.84
C SER A 52 6.66 6.20 -44.45
N GLU A 53 6.78 6.37 -45.77
CA GLU A 53 6.08 7.42 -46.52
C GLU A 53 4.54 7.31 -46.42
N SER A 54 4.01 6.12 -46.11
CA SER A 54 2.59 5.86 -45.84
C SER A 54 2.17 6.15 -44.39
N GLY A 55 3.11 6.50 -43.51
CA GLY A 55 2.85 6.82 -42.10
C GLY A 55 2.91 5.63 -41.14
N GLU A 56 3.19 4.42 -41.63
CA GLU A 56 3.36 3.20 -40.82
C GLU A 56 4.75 3.15 -40.17
N TRP A 57 4.84 2.54 -38.98
CA TRP A 57 6.08 2.33 -38.27
C TRP A 57 6.94 1.28 -38.98
N ILE A 58 8.17 1.63 -39.34
CA ILE A 58 9.17 0.72 -39.85
C ILE A 58 9.84 0.08 -38.63
N LEU A 59 9.44 -1.16 -38.35
CA LEU A 59 9.95 -1.94 -37.23
C LEU A 59 11.14 -2.78 -37.69
N ASN A 60 12.15 -2.89 -36.84
CA ASN A 60 13.19 -3.89 -37.06
C ASN A 60 12.60 -5.29 -36.81
N GLN A 61 12.56 -6.13 -37.85
CA GLN A 61 11.92 -7.44 -37.78
C GLN A 61 12.45 -8.32 -36.64
N ALA A 62 13.75 -8.24 -36.33
CA ALA A 62 14.33 -9.01 -35.22
C ALA A 62 13.79 -8.56 -33.84
N VAL A 63 13.47 -7.28 -33.69
CA VAL A 63 12.87 -6.73 -32.47
C VAL A 63 11.39 -7.12 -32.38
N VAL A 64 10.66 -7.13 -33.50
CA VAL A 64 9.27 -7.62 -33.56
C VAL A 64 9.20 -9.10 -33.22
N ASP A 65 10.05 -9.93 -33.80
CA ASP A 65 10.08 -11.37 -33.53
C ASP A 65 10.43 -11.64 -32.05
N THR A 66 11.34 -10.85 -31.48
CA THR A 66 11.67 -10.89 -30.05
C THR A 66 10.47 -10.48 -29.19
N SER A 67 9.77 -9.40 -29.56
CA SER A 67 8.57 -8.92 -28.88
C SER A 67 7.47 -9.99 -28.85
N ARG A 68 7.14 -10.58 -29.99
CA ARG A 68 6.12 -11.65 -30.10
C ARG A 68 6.45 -12.85 -29.22
N ARG A 69 7.72 -13.27 -29.21
CA ARG A 69 8.18 -14.36 -28.33
C ARG A 69 8.01 -14.04 -26.85
N ILE A 70 8.24 -12.80 -26.44
CA ILE A 70 8.16 -12.39 -25.03
C ILE A 70 6.71 -12.17 -24.60
N PHE A 71 5.88 -11.54 -25.44
CA PHE A 71 4.56 -11.02 -25.04
C PHE A 71 3.36 -11.78 -25.62
N ASP A 72 3.47 -12.46 -26.77
CA ASP A 72 2.31 -13.05 -27.45
C ASP A 72 2.10 -14.53 -27.17
N GLU A 73 3.13 -15.29 -26.79
CA GLU A 73 3.02 -16.76 -26.62
C GLU A 73 1.92 -17.18 -25.60
N ASN A 74 1.45 -16.26 -24.73
CA ASN A 74 0.33 -16.50 -23.80
C ASN A 74 -0.60 -15.28 -23.59
N GLY A 75 -0.49 -14.23 -24.42
CA GLY A 75 -1.11 -12.92 -24.14
C GLY A 75 -2.58 -12.81 -24.58
N LYS A 76 -3.51 -12.70 -23.64
CA LYS A 76 -4.86 -12.15 -23.89
C LYS A 76 -4.85 -10.65 -23.65
N TRP A 77 -4.31 -9.92 -24.62
CA TRP A 77 -4.22 -8.46 -24.57
C TRP A 77 -5.58 -7.82 -24.82
N LEU A 78 -5.82 -6.69 -24.16
CA LEU A 78 -7.02 -5.89 -24.34
C LEU A 78 -7.00 -5.17 -25.69
N SER A 79 -8.17 -5.06 -26.32
CA SER A 79 -8.34 -4.13 -27.43
C SER A 79 -8.04 -2.69 -26.98
N PHE A 80 -7.78 -1.80 -27.93
CA PHE A 80 -7.50 -0.39 -27.61
C PHE A 80 -8.64 0.25 -26.80
N ASP A 81 -9.88 0.03 -27.23
CA ASP A 81 -11.07 0.59 -26.56
C ASP A 81 -11.22 0.08 -25.13
N GLU A 82 -11.04 -1.23 -24.91
CA GLU A 82 -11.07 -1.84 -23.58
C GLU A 82 -9.94 -1.30 -22.69
N LEU A 83 -8.72 -1.19 -23.23
CA LEU A 83 -7.57 -0.64 -22.52
C LEU A 83 -7.82 0.80 -22.08
N MET A 84 -8.32 1.65 -22.97
CA MET A 84 -8.64 3.04 -22.67
C MET A 84 -9.78 3.16 -21.66
N GLN A 85 -10.83 2.35 -21.79
CA GLN A 85 -11.95 2.32 -20.85
C GLN A 85 -11.51 1.89 -19.45
N TYR A 86 -10.73 0.82 -19.33
CA TYR A 86 -10.26 0.31 -18.05
C TYR A 86 -9.19 1.22 -17.43
N ALA A 87 -8.33 1.85 -18.23
CA ALA A 87 -7.41 2.87 -17.74
C ALA A 87 -8.16 4.09 -17.21
N ALA A 88 -9.20 4.57 -17.90
CA ALA A 88 -9.99 5.71 -17.48
C ALA A 88 -10.71 5.49 -16.14
N THR A 89 -11.01 4.24 -15.78
CA THR A 89 -11.65 3.84 -14.52
C THR A 89 -10.66 3.32 -13.48
N GLY A 90 -9.37 3.25 -13.80
CA GLY A 90 -8.31 2.73 -12.92
C GLY A 90 -8.34 1.20 -12.73
N GLU A 91 -9.23 0.50 -13.45
CA GLU A 91 -9.24 -0.97 -13.52
C GLU A 91 -7.94 -1.49 -14.14
N VAL A 92 -7.38 -0.75 -15.10
CA VAL A 92 -6.02 -0.93 -15.58
C VAL A 92 -5.17 0.25 -15.12
N ASN A 93 -3.98 -0.02 -14.59
CA ASN A 93 -2.99 1.00 -14.28
C ASN A 93 -1.86 0.93 -15.31
N LEU A 94 -1.84 1.88 -16.26
CA LEU A 94 -0.90 1.86 -17.39
C LEU A 94 0.57 1.84 -16.96
N VAL A 95 0.90 2.49 -15.84
CA VAL A 95 2.26 2.45 -15.28
C VAL A 95 2.61 1.04 -14.82
N SER A 96 1.69 0.38 -14.13
CA SER A 96 1.88 -0.99 -13.64
C SER A 96 1.99 -2.00 -14.78
N GLU A 97 1.18 -1.84 -15.83
CA GLU A 97 1.27 -2.65 -17.06
C GLU A 97 2.63 -2.47 -17.74
N LEU A 98 3.13 -1.23 -17.83
CA LEU A 98 4.47 -0.99 -18.35
C LEU A 98 5.55 -1.70 -17.52
N TRP A 99 5.48 -1.61 -16.19
CA TRP A 99 6.40 -2.36 -15.33
C TRP A 99 6.27 -3.88 -15.50
N ALA A 100 5.06 -4.39 -15.75
CA ALA A 100 4.84 -5.81 -16.03
C ALA A 100 5.45 -6.25 -17.36
N LEU A 101 5.37 -5.42 -18.41
CA LEU A 101 6.06 -5.64 -19.68
C LEU A 101 7.58 -5.63 -19.49
N ARG A 102 8.11 -4.64 -18.77
CA ARG A 102 9.55 -4.54 -18.50
C ARG A 102 10.11 -5.74 -17.74
N ARG A 103 9.35 -6.32 -16.80
CA ARG A 103 9.75 -7.52 -16.04
C ARG A 103 9.85 -8.79 -16.90
N GLN A 104 9.24 -8.80 -18.09
CA GLN A 104 9.33 -9.93 -19.01
C GLN A 104 10.52 -9.81 -19.97
N CYS A 105 11.17 -8.64 -20.05
CA CYS A 105 12.40 -8.49 -20.80
C CYS A 105 13.51 -9.36 -20.18
N PRO A 106 14.35 -10.03 -21.00
CA PRO A 106 15.45 -10.85 -20.51
C PRO A 106 16.43 -10.05 -19.62
N GLU A 107 17.00 -10.67 -18.58
CA GLU A 107 17.89 -10.00 -17.60
C GLU A 107 19.11 -9.31 -18.22
N ASN A 108 19.58 -9.80 -19.37
CA ASN A 108 20.70 -9.23 -20.12
C ASN A 108 20.30 -8.09 -21.08
N THR A 109 19.01 -7.72 -21.12
CA THR A 109 18.50 -6.63 -21.95
C THR A 109 18.59 -5.32 -21.17
N GLY A 110 19.36 -4.35 -21.69
CA GLY A 110 19.44 -3.01 -21.10
C GLY A 110 18.08 -2.30 -21.11
N PHE A 111 17.89 -1.34 -20.20
CA PHE A 111 16.63 -0.61 -20.04
C PHE A 111 16.10 0.00 -21.35
N GLU A 112 16.96 0.64 -22.14
CA GLU A 112 16.56 1.24 -23.42
C GLU A 112 16.15 0.18 -24.45
N GLN A 113 16.87 -0.94 -24.51
CA GLN A 113 16.56 -2.03 -25.43
C GLN A 113 15.22 -2.69 -25.09
N CYS A 114 14.90 -2.81 -23.80
CA CYS A 114 13.57 -3.26 -23.37
C CYS A 114 12.47 -2.27 -23.77
N ASN A 115 12.71 -0.96 -23.66
CA ASN A 115 11.76 0.05 -24.15
C ASN A 115 11.53 -0.08 -25.67
N GLU A 116 12.56 -0.37 -26.48
CA GLU A 116 12.39 -0.61 -27.92
C GLU A 116 11.55 -1.87 -28.22
N ILE A 117 11.76 -2.95 -27.46
CA ILE A 117 10.94 -4.17 -27.59
C ILE A 117 9.46 -3.85 -27.29
N ILE A 118 9.19 -3.02 -26.28
CA ILE A 118 7.83 -2.57 -25.94
C ILE A 118 7.24 -1.66 -27.04
N ARG A 119 8.03 -0.78 -27.65
CA ARG A 119 7.56 0.01 -28.81
C ARG A 119 7.18 -0.89 -29.97
N ALA A 120 7.99 -1.90 -30.27
CA ALA A 120 7.69 -2.88 -31.31
C ALA A 120 6.42 -3.68 -30.99
N PHE A 121 6.23 -4.07 -29.72
CA PHE A 121 4.98 -4.68 -29.27
C PHE A 121 3.76 -3.80 -29.55
N ILE A 122 3.79 -2.53 -29.13
CA ILE A 122 2.66 -1.61 -29.32
C ILE A 122 2.33 -1.46 -30.81
N ALA A 123 3.35 -1.29 -31.65
CA ALA A 123 3.17 -1.08 -33.08
C ALA A 123 2.75 -2.34 -33.86
N ASP A 124 3.07 -3.53 -33.36
CA ASP A 124 2.66 -4.81 -33.95
C ASP A 124 1.26 -5.24 -33.48
N HIS A 125 0.93 -4.97 -32.22
CA HIS A 125 -0.32 -5.41 -31.59
C HIS A 125 -1.49 -4.45 -31.85
N TYR A 126 -1.23 -3.15 -31.92
CA TYR A 126 -2.21 -2.13 -32.23
C TYR A 126 -1.97 -1.55 -33.62
N SER A 127 -2.98 -0.95 -34.26
CA SER A 127 -2.86 -0.45 -35.63
C SER A 127 -3.30 1.00 -35.78
N GLY A 128 -2.76 1.67 -36.80
CA GLY A 128 -3.15 3.03 -37.18
C GLY A 128 -3.04 4.04 -36.02
N LYS A 129 -4.12 4.80 -35.80
CA LYS A 129 -4.17 5.88 -34.80
C LYS A 129 -4.06 5.37 -33.36
N ASP A 130 -4.46 4.13 -33.10
CA ASP A 130 -4.47 3.54 -31.77
C ASP A 130 -3.03 3.25 -31.32
N ALA A 131 -2.24 2.66 -32.22
CA ALA A 131 -0.80 2.47 -32.02
C ALA A 131 -0.09 3.82 -31.82
N ASP A 132 -0.38 4.81 -32.67
CA ASP A 132 0.21 6.15 -32.55
C ASP A 132 -0.10 6.81 -31.19
N TYR A 133 -1.32 6.65 -30.69
CA TYR A 133 -1.72 7.22 -29.41
C TYR A 133 -1.04 6.52 -28.23
N LEU A 134 -0.98 5.18 -28.23
CA LEU A 134 -0.26 4.42 -27.20
C LEU A 134 1.24 4.72 -27.22
N MET A 135 1.84 4.85 -28.40
CA MET A 135 3.23 5.25 -28.58
C MET A 135 3.50 6.65 -28.03
N LYS A 136 2.57 7.59 -28.23
CA LYS A 136 2.64 8.94 -27.64
C LYS A 136 2.60 8.87 -26.11
N LEU A 137 1.67 8.11 -25.53
CA LEU A 137 1.56 7.96 -24.07
C LEU A 137 2.83 7.34 -23.49
N PHE A 138 3.30 6.26 -24.10
CA PHE A 138 4.51 5.55 -23.68
C PHE A 138 5.74 6.46 -23.73
N SER A 139 5.97 7.14 -24.86
CA SER A 139 7.10 8.07 -25.01
C SER A 139 7.02 9.25 -24.04
N GLY A 140 5.81 9.78 -23.81
CA GLY A 140 5.57 10.79 -22.79
C GLY A 140 5.94 10.31 -21.38
N TYR A 141 5.63 9.05 -21.06
CA TYR A 141 5.97 8.45 -19.78
C TYR A 141 7.47 8.24 -19.58
N LEU A 142 8.19 7.78 -20.61
CA LEU A 142 9.67 7.70 -20.55
C LEU A 142 10.32 9.07 -20.30
N ARG A 143 9.79 10.12 -20.95
CA ARG A 143 10.22 11.50 -20.71
C ARG A 143 9.91 11.94 -19.28
N TYR A 144 8.75 11.55 -18.74
CA TYR A 144 8.40 11.81 -17.35
C TYR A 144 9.35 11.11 -16.38
N GLU A 145 9.69 9.84 -16.58
CA GLU A 145 10.66 9.11 -15.76
C GLU A 145 12.03 9.82 -15.72
N THR A 146 12.53 10.21 -16.90
CA THR A 146 13.79 10.94 -17.02
C THR A 146 13.71 12.29 -16.30
N THR A 147 12.64 13.05 -16.54
CA THR A 147 12.41 14.36 -15.91
C THR A 147 12.37 14.25 -14.38
N MET A 148 11.66 13.24 -13.86
CA MET A 148 11.49 13.05 -12.42
C MET A 148 12.76 12.55 -11.73
N ARG A 149 13.63 11.82 -12.44
CA ARG A 149 14.94 11.41 -11.92
C ARG A 149 15.87 12.60 -11.69
N GLU A 150 15.76 13.62 -12.52
CA GLU A 150 16.57 14.84 -12.46
C GLU A 150 15.92 15.95 -11.62
N PHE A 151 14.64 15.81 -11.29
CA PHE A 151 13.88 16.83 -10.59
C PHE A 151 14.12 16.78 -9.08
N GLU A 152 14.84 17.77 -8.58
CA GLU A 152 15.06 17.95 -7.14
C GLU A 152 13.84 18.61 -6.47
N LEU A 153 13.18 17.86 -5.57
CA LEU A 153 12.08 18.37 -4.78
C LEU A 153 12.60 19.21 -3.60
N PRO A 154 12.09 20.43 -3.36
CA PRO A 154 12.53 21.24 -2.24
C PRO A 154 12.24 20.59 -0.89
N ASP A 155 13.25 20.46 -0.03
CA ASP A 155 13.13 19.74 1.25
C ASP A 155 12.09 20.35 2.21
N LYS A 156 11.94 21.68 2.18
CA LYS A 156 11.11 22.44 3.13
C LYS A 156 9.61 22.33 2.89
N LEU A 157 9.19 21.74 1.77
CA LEU A 157 7.78 21.59 1.42
C LEU A 157 7.15 20.40 2.14
N SER A 158 5.89 20.55 2.51
CA SER A 158 5.05 19.44 2.96
C SER A 158 4.86 18.41 1.86
N ARG A 159 4.40 17.21 2.22
CA ARG A 159 4.09 16.15 1.25
C ARG A 159 3.09 16.62 0.19
N ALA A 160 2.00 17.28 0.60
CA ALA A 160 0.96 17.75 -0.31
C ALA A 160 1.52 18.78 -1.30
N GLU A 161 2.33 19.73 -0.83
CA GLU A 161 2.98 20.72 -1.69
C GLU A 161 3.97 20.07 -2.67
N LYS A 162 4.75 19.09 -2.23
CA LYS A 162 5.63 18.31 -3.12
C LYS A 162 4.82 17.59 -4.19
N TYR A 163 3.68 17.02 -3.82
CA TYR A 163 2.81 16.31 -4.77
C TYR A 163 2.20 17.24 -5.82
N GLU A 164 1.81 18.47 -5.45
CA GLU A 164 1.37 19.47 -6.43
C GLU A 164 2.46 19.84 -7.44
N LEU A 165 3.74 19.88 -7.03
CA LEU A 165 4.84 20.05 -7.97
C LEU A 165 4.96 18.87 -8.95
N VAL A 166 4.78 17.63 -8.47
CA VAL A 166 4.76 16.43 -9.32
C VAL A 166 3.61 16.51 -10.33
N LYS A 167 2.41 16.88 -9.89
CA LYS A 167 1.25 17.07 -10.78
C LYS A 167 1.53 18.12 -11.86
N LYS A 168 2.12 19.26 -11.46
CA LYS A 168 2.52 20.30 -12.42
C LYS A 168 3.51 19.76 -13.46
N LYS A 169 4.53 18.99 -13.03
CA LYS A 169 5.48 18.33 -13.94
C LYS A 169 4.80 17.34 -14.90
N ARG A 170 3.81 16.58 -14.43
CA ARG A 170 3.01 15.73 -15.30
C ARG A 170 2.28 16.54 -16.37
N ARG A 171 1.68 17.67 -16.02
CA ARG A 171 0.97 18.55 -16.97
C ARG A 171 1.87 19.35 -17.92
N GLU A 172 3.17 19.47 -17.62
CA GLU A 172 4.16 19.98 -18.58
C GLU A 172 4.44 18.96 -19.71
N ILE A 173 4.20 17.67 -19.45
CA ILE A 173 4.55 16.56 -20.36
C ILE A 173 3.31 16.01 -21.08
N PHE A 174 2.18 15.95 -20.39
CA PHE A 174 0.95 15.32 -20.84
C PHE A 174 -0.19 16.33 -20.91
N SER A 175 -1.16 16.09 -21.80
CA SER A 175 -2.45 16.78 -21.73
C SER A 175 -3.18 16.39 -20.44
N ASP A 176 -4.17 17.19 -20.02
CA ASP A 176 -4.94 16.88 -18.82
C ASP A 176 -5.63 15.51 -18.90
N ASN A 177 -6.14 15.14 -20.08
CA ASN A 177 -6.78 13.84 -20.30
C ASN A 177 -5.76 12.70 -20.24
N ASP A 178 -4.62 12.83 -20.92
CA ASP A 178 -3.56 11.81 -20.92
C ASP A 178 -3.01 11.61 -19.50
N ALA A 179 -2.81 12.70 -18.76
CA ALA A 179 -2.32 12.65 -17.40
C ALA A 179 -3.35 12.04 -16.44
N LYS A 180 -4.65 12.35 -16.61
CA LYS A 180 -5.73 11.71 -15.85
C LYS A 180 -5.82 10.21 -16.16
N LEU A 181 -5.57 9.80 -17.40
CA LEU A 181 -5.56 8.40 -17.80
C LEU A 181 -4.41 7.61 -17.14
N ILE A 182 -3.22 8.22 -17.04
CA ILE A 182 -2.03 7.56 -16.50
C ILE A 182 -1.99 7.62 -14.97
N PHE A 183 -2.33 8.77 -14.38
CA PHE A 183 -2.09 9.07 -12.96
C PHE A 183 -3.37 9.36 -12.17
N GLY A 184 -4.55 9.38 -12.79
CA GLY A 184 -5.75 9.92 -12.16
C GLY A 184 -6.24 9.16 -10.94
N LEU A 185 -6.08 7.82 -10.90
CA LEU A 185 -6.40 7.04 -9.71
C LEU A 185 -5.47 7.41 -8.53
N GLU A 186 -4.17 7.53 -8.78
CA GLU A 186 -3.18 7.96 -7.79
C GLU A 186 -3.49 9.38 -7.29
N GLU A 187 -3.79 10.32 -8.20
CA GLU A 187 -4.17 11.69 -7.85
C GLU A 187 -5.45 11.72 -6.98
N ALA A 188 -6.40 10.80 -7.21
CA ALA A 188 -7.61 10.68 -6.40
C ALA A 188 -7.33 10.07 -5.01
N GLU A 189 -6.43 9.09 -4.91
CA GLU A 189 -6.00 8.50 -3.63
C GLU A 189 -5.24 9.52 -2.76
N GLU A 190 -4.39 10.34 -3.37
CA GLU A 190 -3.70 11.44 -2.69
C GLU A 190 -4.70 12.49 -2.19
N THR A 191 -5.67 12.87 -3.04
CA THR A 191 -6.77 13.77 -2.65
C THR A 191 -7.60 13.19 -1.50
N TYR A 192 -7.90 11.89 -1.52
CA TYR A 192 -8.59 11.21 -0.42
C TYR A 192 -7.80 11.32 0.87
N ARG A 193 -6.50 10.97 0.85
CA ARG A 193 -5.69 11.01 2.07
C ARG A 193 -5.61 12.42 2.65
N ASP A 194 -5.42 13.43 1.81
CA ASP A 194 -5.23 14.81 2.26
C ASP A 194 -6.54 15.41 2.82
N SER A 195 -7.69 15.04 2.25
CA SER A 195 -9.01 15.53 2.68
C SER A 195 -9.68 14.72 3.80
N LEU A 196 -9.22 13.49 4.07
CA LEU A 196 -9.84 12.59 5.05
C LEU A 196 -9.92 13.20 6.45
N SER A 197 -8.87 13.89 6.89
CA SER A 197 -8.85 14.53 8.21
C SER A 197 -9.95 15.59 8.37
N GLY A 198 -10.20 16.36 7.31
CA GLY A 198 -11.28 17.35 7.25
C GLY A 198 -12.64 16.68 7.36
N PHE A 199 -12.87 15.63 6.54
CA PHE A 199 -14.10 14.83 6.62
C PHE A 199 -14.35 14.28 8.03
N LEU A 200 -13.33 13.71 8.68
CA LEU A 200 -13.49 13.13 10.01
C LEU A 200 -13.87 14.15 11.07
N LYS A 201 -13.35 15.37 10.97
CA LYS A 201 -13.67 16.50 11.86
C LYS A 201 -15.08 17.04 11.61
N GLU A 202 -15.45 17.24 10.35
CA GLU A 202 -16.77 17.76 9.97
C GLU A 202 -17.92 16.81 10.35
N THR A 203 -17.64 15.51 10.36
CA THR A 203 -18.65 14.47 10.66
C THR A 203 -18.61 13.97 12.11
N GLU A 204 -17.76 14.53 12.97
CA GLU A 204 -17.51 14.04 14.33
C GLU A 204 -18.76 14.04 15.24
N SER A 205 -19.70 14.96 14.98
CA SER A 205 -20.95 15.11 15.74
C SER A 205 -22.10 14.25 15.21
N LEU A 206 -21.94 13.60 14.05
CA LEU A 206 -22.99 12.77 13.45
C LEU A 206 -23.08 11.41 14.15
N ASN A 207 -24.27 10.82 14.12
CA ASN A 207 -24.45 9.42 14.51
C ASN A 207 -23.85 8.49 13.43
N GLY A 208 -23.59 7.23 13.77
CA GLY A 208 -22.85 6.33 12.88
C GLY A 208 -23.53 6.07 11.54
N ASP A 209 -24.87 5.95 11.50
CA ASP A 209 -25.59 5.73 10.24
C ASP A 209 -25.44 6.92 9.29
N LYS A 210 -25.67 8.15 9.76
CA LYS A 210 -25.46 9.37 8.96
C LYS A 210 -23.99 9.57 8.60
N ARG A 211 -23.07 9.22 9.50
CA ARG A 211 -21.64 9.35 9.27
C ARG A 211 -21.15 8.40 8.17
N LEU A 212 -21.69 7.18 8.12
CA LEU A 212 -21.42 6.21 7.06
C LEU A 212 -21.99 6.65 5.71
N GLU A 213 -23.21 7.16 5.69
CA GLU A 213 -23.81 7.72 4.47
C GLU A 213 -22.94 8.86 3.91
N ARG A 214 -22.56 9.81 4.78
CA ARG A 214 -21.67 10.92 4.41
C ARG A 214 -20.28 10.44 3.99
N TYR A 215 -19.76 9.36 4.59
CA TYR A 215 -18.49 8.77 4.20
C TYR A 215 -18.55 8.17 2.78
N GLU A 216 -19.63 7.46 2.45
CA GLU A 216 -19.82 6.92 1.10
C GLU A 216 -20.00 8.03 0.04
N GLU A 217 -20.74 9.10 0.36
CA GLU A 217 -20.82 10.28 -0.50
C GLU A 217 -19.45 10.94 -0.71
N TYR A 218 -18.72 11.15 0.38
CA TYR A 218 -17.37 11.71 0.36
C TYR A 218 -16.44 10.88 -0.55
N ARG A 219 -16.42 9.56 -0.38
CA ARG A 219 -15.64 8.64 -1.24
C ARG A 219 -16.04 8.76 -2.70
N LYS A 220 -17.34 8.75 -3.02
CA LYS A 220 -17.81 8.89 -4.41
C LYS A 220 -17.38 10.22 -5.01
N ASN A 221 -17.42 11.30 -4.25
CA ASN A 221 -17.03 12.63 -4.72
C ASN A 221 -15.52 12.73 -4.98
N VAL A 222 -14.69 12.18 -4.08
CA VAL A 222 -13.24 12.23 -4.23
C VAL A 222 -12.75 11.31 -5.35
N TYR A 223 -13.21 10.06 -5.37
CA TYR A 223 -12.75 9.07 -6.36
C TYR A 223 -13.44 9.24 -7.71
N GLY A 224 -14.64 9.82 -7.78
CA GLY A 224 -15.38 10.02 -9.02
C GLY A 224 -15.52 8.71 -9.81
N GLN A 225 -15.02 8.71 -11.05
CA GLN A 225 -15.05 7.55 -11.95
C GLN A 225 -14.26 6.33 -11.43
N TYR A 226 -13.33 6.53 -10.49
CA TYR A 226 -12.51 5.48 -9.90
C TYR A 226 -13.17 4.76 -8.71
N TYR A 227 -14.30 5.28 -8.21
CA TYR A 227 -14.93 4.80 -6.97
C TYR A 227 -15.24 3.30 -7.01
N ASN A 228 -15.80 2.81 -8.12
CA ASN A 228 -16.17 1.40 -8.24
C ASN A 228 -14.93 0.48 -8.20
N THR A 229 -13.84 0.88 -8.85
CA THR A 229 -12.56 0.14 -8.83
C THR A 229 -12.00 0.05 -7.42
N VAL A 230 -11.91 1.18 -6.72
CA VAL A 230 -11.42 1.25 -5.34
C VAL A 230 -12.29 0.38 -4.42
N LYS A 231 -13.61 0.53 -4.52
CA LYS A 231 -14.58 -0.23 -3.72
C LYS A 231 -14.49 -1.74 -3.95
N THR A 232 -14.30 -2.16 -5.20
CA THR A 232 -14.26 -3.59 -5.56
C THR A 232 -12.98 -4.26 -5.07
N ARG A 233 -11.85 -3.52 -5.10
CA ARG A 233 -10.54 -4.01 -4.63
C ARG A 233 -10.41 -3.99 -3.10
N GLU A 234 -11.25 -3.22 -2.41
CA GLU A 234 -11.16 -3.06 -0.97
C GLU A 234 -11.50 -4.36 -0.23
N PRO A 235 -10.59 -4.88 0.63
CA PRO A 235 -10.88 -6.07 1.41
C PRO A 235 -12.08 -5.85 2.34
N LYS A 236 -12.94 -6.86 2.46
CA LYS A 236 -14.11 -6.82 3.37
C LYS A 236 -13.72 -6.45 4.81
N TYR A 237 -12.56 -6.92 5.26
CA TYR A 237 -12.05 -6.60 6.60
C TYR A 237 -11.78 -5.10 6.77
N ASN A 238 -11.14 -4.45 5.80
CA ASN A 238 -10.89 -3.00 5.83
C ASN A 238 -12.21 -2.19 5.83
N THR A 239 -13.20 -2.62 5.06
CA THR A 239 -14.52 -1.97 5.07
C THR A 239 -15.23 -2.12 6.42
N TYR A 240 -15.09 -3.29 7.06
CA TYR A 240 -15.60 -3.54 8.41
C TYR A 240 -14.90 -2.65 9.45
N GLU A 241 -13.57 -2.59 9.44
CA GLU A 241 -12.81 -1.75 10.38
C GLU A 241 -13.15 -0.28 10.23
N THR A 242 -13.34 0.17 8.99
CA THR A 242 -13.75 1.55 8.71
C THR A 242 -15.15 1.83 9.25
N GLU A 243 -16.11 0.92 9.09
CA GLU A 243 -17.44 1.07 9.71
C GLU A 243 -17.36 1.10 11.23
N MET A 244 -16.57 0.21 11.84
CA MET A 244 -16.35 0.20 13.29
C MET A 244 -15.75 1.52 13.77
N PHE A 245 -14.73 2.03 13.09
CA PHE A 245 -14.09 3.31 13.40
C PHE A 245 -15.05 4.49 13.29
N LEU A 246 -15.86 4.55 12.23
CA LEU A 246 -16.83 5.63 12.04
C LEU A 246 -17.93 5.62 13.11
N ARG A 247 -18.26 4.43 13.64
CA ARG A 247 -19.26 4.21 14.69
C ARG A 247 -18.69 4.24 16.11
N ASP A 248 -17.38 4.36 16.29
CA ASP A 248 -16.70 4.15 17.57
C ASP A 248 -17.35 4.94 18.73
N LYS A 249 -17.52 6.25 18.57
CA LYS A 249 -18.19 7.11 19.56
C LYS A 249 -19.65 6.75 19.84
N GLU A 250 -20.36 6.23 18.85
CA GLU A 250 -21.74 5.75 19.02
C GLU A 250 -21.72 4.50 19.92
N LEU A 251 -20.86 3.54 19.59
CA LEU A 251 -20.70 2.29 20.32
C LEU A 251 -20.22 2.53 21.75
N GLU A 252 -19.26 3.43 21.96
CA GLU A 252 -18.73 3.80 23.28
C GLU A 252 -19.81 4.34 24.25
N ARG A 253 -20.83 5.02 23.72
CA ARG A 253 -21.94 5.57 24.51
C ARG A 253 -23.04 4.54 24.79
N MET A 254 -23.07 3.42 24.08
CA MET A 254 -24.01 2.34 24.33
C MET A 254 -23.62 1.55 25.58
N ASN A 255 -24.63 0.98 26.25
CA ASN A 255 -24.40 -0.04 27.27
C ASN A 255 -23.81 -1.31 26.63
N LEU A 256 -23.25 -2.18 27.46
CA LEU A 256 -22.51 -3.36 26.99
C LEU A 256 -23.37 -4.32 26.14
N SER A 257 -24.64 -4.52 26.51
CA SER A 257 -25.54 -5.42 25.78
C SER A 257 -25.84 -4.91 24.38
N ASP A 258 -26.23 -3.63 24.27
CA ASP A 258 -26.57 -3.00 22.99
C ASP A 258 -25.33 -2.87 22.10
N ARG A 259 -24.18 -2.52 22.68
CA ARG A 259 -22.89 -2.49 21.97
C ARG A 259 -22.55 -3.85 21.37
N ASN A 260 -22.68 -4.93 22.15
CA ASN A 260 -22.40 -6.28 21.68
C ASN A 260 -23.36 -6.71 20.57
N GLY A 261 -24.66 -6.44 20.73
CA GLY A 261 -25.66 -6.70 19.71
C GLY A 261 -25.38 -5.97 18.40
N LYS A 262 -25.06 -4.66 18.47
CA LYS A 262 -24.74 -3.85 17.30
C LYS A 262 -23.43 -4.29 16.63
N THR A 263 -22.39 -4.55 17.41
CA THR A 263 -21.09 -5.03 16.90
C THR A 263 -21.25 -6.37 16.19
N ARG A 264 -22.03 -7.30 16.77
CA ARG A 264 -22.34 -8.58 16.14
C ARG A 264 -23.09 -8.41 14.83
N ALA A 265 -24.13 -7.56 14.79
CA ALA A 265 -24.87 -7.29 13.56
C ALA A 265 -23.96 -6.73 12.44
N ILE A 266 -23.00 -5.88 12.79
CA ILE A 266 -22.00 -5.37 11.84
C ILE A 266 -21.09 -6.51 11.35
N ARG A 267 -20.60 -7.38 12.24
CA ARG A 267 -19.80 -8.56 11.84
C ARG A 267 -20.57 -9.48 10.90
N GLU A 268 -21.84 -9.76 11.20
CA GLU A 268 -22.70 -10.60 10.36
C GLU A 268 -22.94 -9.97 8.98
N LYS A 269 -23.08 -8.64 8.90
CA LYS A 269 -23.20 -7.91 7.62
C LYS A 269 -22.00 -8.15 6.69
N TYR A 270 -20.77 -8.18 7.22
CA TYR A 270 -19.55 -8.30 6.40
C TYR A 270 -19.08 -9.74 6.19
N PHE A 271 -19.24 -10.60 7.19
CA PHE A 271 -18.64 -11.94 7.22
C PHE A 271 -19.65 -13.09 7.35
N GLY A 272 -20.94 -12.78 7.45
CA GLY A 272 -21.98 -13.76 7.75
C GLY A 272 -21.92 -14.27 9.19
N LYS A 273 -22.86 -15.14 9.54
CA LYS A 273 -23.01 -15.67 10.91
C LYS A 273 -21.77 -16.43 11.39
N ASP A 274 -21.28 -17.37 10.58
CA ASP A 274 -20.09 -18.17 10.93
C ASP A 274 -18.84 -17.32 11.09
N GLY A 275 -18.69 -16.27 10.26
CA GLY A 275 -17.60 -15.31 10.36
C GLY A 275 -17.67 -14.50 11.65
N ALA A 276 -18.86 -14.01 11.99
CA ALA A 276 -19.11 -13.29 13.24
C ALA A 276 -18.80 -14.17 14.46
N ASP A 277 -19.22 -15.44 14.45
CA ASP A 277 -18.96 -16.38 15.55
C ASP A 277 -17.46 -16.65 15.74
N ARG A 278 -16.70 -16.81 14.65
CA ARG A 278 -15.24 -16.93 14.72
C ARG A 278 -14.59 -15.68 15.29
N MET A 279 -15.02 -14.50 14.86
CA MET A 279 -14.51 -13.24 15.40
C MET A 279 -14.81 -13.10 16.88
N ASP A 280 -16.05 -13.39 17.31
CA ASP A 280 -16.46 -13.37 18.71
C ASP A 280 -15.59 -14.31 19.56
N ALA A 281 -15.26 -15.50 19.06
CA ALA A 281 -14.36 -16.44 19.73
C ALA A 281 -12.94 -15.87 19.88
N VAL A 282 -12.37 -15.31 18.81
CA VAL A 282 -11.03 -14.69 18.84
C VAL A 282 -11.00 -13.50 19.81
N TYR A 283 -12.01 -12.63 19.81
CA TYR A 283 -12.05 -11.50 20.74
C TYR A 283 -12.16 -11.96 22.20
N LYS A 284 -12.94 -12.99 22.51
CA LYS A 284 -12.99 -13.57 23.85
C LYS A 284 -11.64 -14.13 24.28
N GLU A 285 -10.97 -14.85 23.38
CA GLU A 285 -9.63 -15.38 23.64
C GLU A 285 -8.62 -14.26 23.92
N ILE A 286 -8.67 -13.17 23.14
CA ILE A 286 -7.84 -11.97 23.35
C ILE A 286 -8.14 -11.33 24.71
N GLU A 287 -9.41 -11.12 25.05
CA GLU A 287 -9.81 -10.52 26.33
C GLU A 287 -9.38 -11.39 27.54
N GLU A 288 -9.53 -12.70 27.45
CA GLU A 288 -9.09 -13.64 28.47
C GLU A 288 -7.56 -13.62 28.62
N ARG A 289 -6.83 -13.61 27.50
CA ARG A 289 -5.37 -13.52 27.48
C ARG A 289 -4.90 -12.22 28.10
N GLU A 290 -5.47 -11.08 27.69
CA GLU A 290 -5.16 -9.77 28.29
C GLU A 290 -5.42 -9.74 29.79
N LYS A 291 -6.51 -10.37 30.25
CA LYS A 291 -6.84 -10.43 31.68
C LYS A 291 -5.79 -11.24 32.45
N LYS A 292 -5.37 -12.40 31.93
CA LYS A 292 -4.30 -13.21 32.52
C LYS A 292 -2.98 -12.44 32.52
N GLU A 293 -2.63 -11.76 31.43
CA GLU A 293 -1.40 -10.95 31.35
C GLU A 293 -1.42 -9.77 32.33
N LYS A 294 -2.54 -9.05 32.47
CA LYS A 294 -2.70 -7.98 33.46
C LYS A 294 -2.56 -8.51 34.88
N GLN A 295 -3.13 -9.68 35.18
CA GLN A 295 -2.97 -10.35 36.47
C GLN A 295 -1.51 -10.73 36.73
N THR A 296 -0.84 -11.39 35.77
CA THR A 296 0.58 -11.74 35.84
C THR A 296 1.44 -10.52 36.11
N HIS A 297 1.23 -9.43 35.38
CA HIS A 297 1.98 -8.19 35.57
C HIS A 297 1.79 -7.61 36.97
N SER A 298 0.56 -7.63 37.50
CA SER A 298 0.27 -7.17 38.87
C SER A 298 0.96 -8.05 39.92
N GLU A 299 0.90 -9.38 39.78
CA GLU A 299 1.54 -10.32 40.70
C GLU A 299 3.07 -10.20 40.67
N GLU A 300 3.67 -10.02 39.49
CA GLU A 300 5.10 -9.75 39.34
C GLU A 300 5.49 -8.43 40.02
N SER A 301 4.71 -7.36 39.82
CA SER A 301 4.97 -6.06 40.44
C SER A 301 4.91 -6.13 41.96
N ASP A 302 3.88 -6.77 42.52
CA ASP A 302 3.71 -6.99 43.96
C ASP A 302 4.85 -7.84 44.53
N TRP A 303 5.26 -8.88 43.80
CA TRP A 303 6.37 -9.75 44.22
C TRP A 303 7.69 -8.96 44.26
N LEU A 304 7.97 -8.15 43.24
CA LEU A 304 9.16 -7.32 43.18
C LEU A 304 9.20 -6.26 44.28
N GLN A 305 8.06 -5.69 44.64
CA GLN A 305 7.96 -4.74 45.75
C GLN A 305 8.26 -5.41 47.09
N LYS A 306 7.74 -6.63 47.31
CA LYS A 306 7.93 -7.40 48.56
C LYS A 306 9.33 -8.05 48.66
N ASN A 307 9.98 -8.30 47.53
CA ASN A 307 11.26 -9.03 47.44
C ASN A 307 12.37 -8.21 46.78
N SER A 308 12.46 -6.92 47.10
CA SER A 308 13.41 -5.96 46.50
C SER A 308 14.90 -6.35 46.64
N ASN A 309 15.20 -7.22 47.62
CA ASN A 309 16.56 -7.71 47.90
C ASN A 309 16.97 -8.91 47.03
N VAL A 310 16.03 -9.57 46.36
CA VAL A 310 16.29 -10.76 45.51
C VAL A 310 16.71 -10.31 44.11
N LYS A 311 17.87 -10.80 43.64
CA LYS A 311 18.48 -10.40 42.36
C LYS A 311 18.91 -11.60 41.52
N GLY A 312 19.21 -11.34 40.24
CA GLY A 312 19.78 -12.32 39.32
C GLY A 312 18.86 -13.51 39.06
N GLU A 313 19.44 -14.70 38.95
CA GLU A 313 18.74 -15.93 38.57
C GLU A 313 17.58 -16.29 39.50
N ALA A 314 17.72 -16.04 40.81
CA ALA A 314 16.66 -16.31 41.78
C ALA A 314 15.42 -15.43 41.56
N ARG A 315 15.62 -14.17 41.13
CA ARG A 315 14.53 -13.27 40.75
C ARG A 315 13.85 -13.76 39.48
N GLU A 316 14.62 -14.08 38.44
CA GLU A 316 14.07 -14.56 37.18
C GLU A 316 13.29 -15.87 37.33
N LYS A 317 13.79 -16.79 38.16
CA LYS A 317 13.09 -18.04 38.47
C LYS A 317 11.74 -17.79 39.15
N ALA A 318 11.70 -16.91 40.15
CA ALA A 318 10.46 -16.59 40.86
C ALA A 318 9.43 -15.88 39.95
N LEU A 319 9.88 -14.96 39.09
CA LEU A 319 8.99 -14.33 38.10
C LEU A 319 8.49 -15.35 37.07
N MET A 320 9.34 -16.28 36.63
CA MET A 320 8.93 -17.34 35.70
C MET A 320 7.89 -18.28 36.32
N GLU A 321 7.99 -18.59 37.61
CA GLU A 321 6.98 -19.39 38.32
C GLU A 321 5.61 -18.67 38.36
N ILE A 322 5.59 -17.35 38.57
CA ILE A 322 4.36 -16.53 38.49
C ILE A 322 3.77 -16.59 37.08
N ARG A 323 4.61 -16.43 36.04
CA ARG A 323 4.18 -16.49 34.63
C ARG A 323 3.60 -17.85 34.28
N ILE A 324 4.29 -18.95 34.62
CA ILE A 324 3.83 -20.32 34.33
C ILE A 324 2.51 -20.60 35.04
N LYS A 325 2.34 -20.14 36.29
CA LYS A 325 1.10 -20.32 37.05
C LYS A 325 -0.11 -19.66 36.38
N ASN A 326 0.08 -18.46 35.81
CA ASN A 326 -1.04 -17.65 35.32
C ASN A 326 -1.29 -17.81 33.81
N LEU A 327 -0.24 -18.07 33.02
CA LEU A 327 -0.28 -18.16 31.55
C LEU A 327 -0.12 -19.60 31.05
N GLY A 328 0.45 -20.50 31.85
CA GLY A 328 0.92 -21.80 31.37
C GLY A 328 2.32 -21.72 30.76
N LYS A 329 2.93 -22.88 30.50
CA LYS A 329 4.37 -22.97 30.18
C LYS A 329 4.75 -22.23 28.88
N GLU A 330 4.00 -22.45 27.81
CA GLU A 330 4.30 -21.91 26.48
C GLU A 330 4.08 -20.39 26.43
N GLU A 331 2.91 -19.91 26.86
CA GLU A 331 2.60 -18.48 26.92
C GLU A 331 3.52 -17.71 27.89
N ALA A 332 3.96 -18.33 29.00
CA ALA A 332 4.92 -17.72 29.92
C ALA A 332 6.29 -17.44 29.27
N GLU A 333 6.76 -18.35 28.41
CA GLU A 333 8.00 -18.17 27.67
C GLU A 333 7.87 -17.07 26.61
N GLU A 334 6.75 -17.02 25.89
CA GLU A 334 6.45 -15.95 24.93
C GLU A 334 6.37 -14.58 25.61
N TYR A 335 5.62 -14.50 26.71
CA TYR A 335 5.49 -13.28 27.52
C TYR A 335 6.87 -12.79 28.01
N SER A 336 7.71 -13.71 28.48
CA SER A 336 9.09 -13.39 28.92
C SER A 336 9.96 -12.86 27.78
N ARG A 337 9.87 -13.46 26.58
CA ARG A 337 10.58 -12.98 25.38
C ARG A 337 10.14 -11.56 25.00
N ARG A 338 8.83 -11.30 25.03
CA ARG A 338 8.27 -9.97 24.71
C ARG A 338 8.74 -8.89 25.68
N LEU A 339 8.73 -9.16 26.98
CA LEU A 339 9.23 -8.22 27.98
C LEU A 339 10.71 -7.88 27.80
N LYS A 340 11.56 -8.88 27.53
CA LYS A 340 12.98 -8.65 27.25
C LYS A 340 13.19 -7.77 26.03
N TYR A 341 12.44 -8.03 24.96
CA TYR A 341 12.49 -7.23 23.74
C TYR A 341 12.05 -5.78 23.99
N GLU A 342 10.99 -5.56 24.77
CA GLU A 342 10.55 -4.22 25.17
C GLU A 342 11.59 -3.48 26.04
N GLU A 343 12.30 -4.19 26.92
CA GLU A 343 13.39 -3.61 27.70
C GLU A 343 14.60 -3.23 26.83
N GLU A 344 14.96 -4.07 25.86
CA GLU A 344 16.05 -3.79 24.91
C GLU A 344 15.73 -2.58 24.03
N ILE A 345 14.50 -2.45 23.53
CA ILE A 345 14.06 -1.26 22.79
C ILE A 345 14.19 -0.01 23.65
N LYS A 346 13.73 -0.04 24.91
CA LYS A 346 13.83 1.12 25.81
C LYS A 346 15.27 1.49 26.15
N LYS A 347 16.19 0.53 26.21
CA LYS A 347 17.63 0.78 26.41
C LYS A 347 18.29 1.41 25.18
N ASN A 348 17.81 1.11 23.98
CA ASN A 348 18.35 1.64 22.73
C ASN A 348 17.75 3.01 22.34
N GLN A 349 16.72 3.48 23.05
CA GLN A 349 16.08 4.78 22.86
C GLN A 349 16.52 5.84 23.88
N ASN A 350 17.29 5.44 24.90
CA ASN A 350 17.99 6.31 25.84
C ASN A 350 19.49 6.28 25.55
#